data_AF-A0A838US85-F1
#
_entry.id   AF-A0A838US85-F1
#
_cell.length_a   1.000
_cell.length_b   1.000
_cell.length_c   1.000
_cell.angle_alpha   90.00
_cell.angle_beta   90.00
_cell.angle_gamma   90.00
#
_symmetry.space_group_name_H-M   'P 1'
#
loop_
_entity.id
_entity.type
_entity.pdbx_description
1 polymer ?
#
loop_
_entity_poly.entity_id
_entity_poly.type
_entity_poly.pdbx_seq_one_letter_code
_entity_poly.pdbx_strand_id
1 'polypeptide(L)'
;MSGTGALNQPFHNVQFKGLTFANATWLEPASGDGFPEVQANEYAVGSPISGALIADNVSLRIAKSLRFERCLFTHLGGAGLGFDTDTQNAPVAGSQNNVILGNTFTDISGSGLQMGELWLANPTDARQQNTGNNIQDNYITNVVAEYFGAVGIMIRYTQNTTITHNEVTNLPYSGIAYGLIGNPS
;
A
#
# COMPACT_ATOMS: atom_id res chain seq x y z
N MET A 1 -11.12 1.53 -6.30
CA MET A 1 -10.79 0.69 -7.49
C MET A 1 -10.01 -0.50 -7.00
N SER A 2 -10.25 -1.68 -7.56
CA SER A 2 -9.43 -2.86 -7.29
C SER A 2 -9.08 -3.62 -8.57
N GLY A 3 -7.93 -4.30 -8.56
CA GLY A 3 -7.50 -5.20 -9.62
C GLY A 3 -6.78 -6.40 -9.03
N THR A 4 -7.35 -7.59 -9.21
CA THR A 4 -6.89 -8.82 -8.53
C THR A 4 -6.55 -9.89 -9.55
N GLY A 5 -5.31 -10.38 -9.50
CA GLY A 5 -4.87 -11.58 -10.22
C GLY A 5 -4.87 -12.84 -9.36
N ALA A 6 -4.42 -13.94 -9.96
CA ALA A 6 -4.08 -15.20 -9.31
C ALA A 6 -2.63 -15.58 -9.63
N LEU A 7 -1.99 -16.45 -8.83
CA LEU A 7 -0.58 -16.84 -9.05
C LEU A 7 -0.33 -17.43 -10.46
N ASN A 8 -1.32 -18.11 -11.03
CA ASN A 8 -1.26 -18.68 -12.39
C ASN A 8 -1.81 -17.74 -13.48
N GLN A 9 -2.48 -16.66 -13.09
CA GLN A 9 -3.11 -15.70 -14.00
C GLN A 9 -3.09 -14.31 -13.36
N PRO A 10 -1.91 -13.64 -13.34
CA PRO A 10 -1.76 -12.36 -12.65
C PRO A 10 -2.60 -11.26 -13.32
N PHE A 11 -2.87 -10.18 -12.60
CA PHE A 11 -3.40 -8.96 -13.23
C PHE A 11 -2.23 -8.21 -13.85
N HIS A 12 -2.13 -8.14 -15.17
CA HIS A 12 -0.86 -7.76 -15.79
C HIS A 12 -0.97 -6.84 -17.02
N ASN A 13 0.13 -6.15 -17.31
CA ASN A 13 0.33 -5.30 -18.50
C ASN A 13 -0.71 -4.18 -18.68
N VAL A 14 -1.11 -3.53 -17.59
CA VAL A 14 -2.00 -2.36 -17.62
C VAL A 14 -1.23 -1.09 -17.27
N GLN A 15 -1.49 -0.02 -18.01
CA GLN A 15 -0.96 1.32 -17.74
C GLN A 15 -2.10 2.28 -17.40
N PHE A 16 -1.93 3.00 -16.30
CA PHE A 16 -2.70 4.18 -15.93
C PHE A 16 -1.82 5.40 -16.12
N LYS A 17 -2.28 6.36 -16.92
CA LYS A 17 -1.50 7.57 -17.20
C LYS A 17 -2.36 8.82 -17.20
N GLY A 18 -1.94 9.83 -16.43
CA GLY A 18 -2.64 11.12 -16.39
C GLY A 18 -4.03 11.08 -15.75
N LEU A 19 -4.34 10.04 -14.96
CA LEU A 19 -5.64 9.87 -14.33
C LEU A 19 -5.66 10.49 -12.93
N THR A 20 -6.84 10.89 -12.49
CA THR A 20 -7.09 11.29 -11.09
C THR A 20 -7.95 10.24 -10.40
N PHE A 21 -7.50 9.77 -9.23
CA PHE A 21 -8.24 8.92 -8.32
C PHE A 21 -8.62 9.76 -7.10
N ALA A 22 -9.93 9.97 -6.88
CA ALA A 22 -10.39 10.85 -5.83
C ALA A 22 -11.76 10.49 -5.25
N ASN A 23 -12.05 11.07 -4.08
CA ASN A 23 -13.34 11.03 -3.39
C ASN A 23 -13.80 9.60 -3.06
N ALA A 24 -12.95 8.86 -2.35
CA ALA A 24 -13.27 7.54 -1.85
C ALA A 24 -13.08 7.50 -0.32
N THR A 25 -13.89 6.68 0.37
CA THR A 25 -13.93 6.63 1.83
C THR A 25 -13.37 5.32 2.38
N TRP A 26 -13.13 5.28 3.69
CA TRP A 26 -12.89 4.08 4.48
C TRP A 26 -13.61 4.26 5.82
N LEU A 27 -14.55 3.36 6.13
CA LEU A 27 -15.49 3.52 7.26
C LEU A 27 -15.19 2.57 8.43
N GLU A 28 -14.15 1.75 8.34
CA GLU A 28 -13.82 0.77 9.38
C GLU A 28 -13.54 1.39 10.75
N PRO A 29 -12.92 2.58 10.89
CA PRO A 29 -12.76 3.22 12.19
C PRO A 29 -14.07 3.54 12.93
N ALA A 30 -15.21 3.56 12.22
CA ALA A 30 -16.53 3.75 12.81
C ALA A 30 -17.20 2.42 13.24
N SER A 31 -16.52 1.29 13.07
CA SER A 31 -16.99 -0.02 13.52
C SER A 31 -16.87 -0.17 15.04
N GLY A 32 -17.35 -1.31 15.58
CA GLY A 32 -17.24 -1.61 17.00
C GLY A 32 -15.80 -1.81 17.48
N ASP A 33 -14.87 -2.09 16.58
CA ASP A 33 -13.45 -2.27 16.91
C ASP A 33 -12.72 -0.92 17.03
N GLY A 34 -13.28 0.15 16.45
CA GLY A 34 -12.65 1.47 16.38
C GLY A 34 -11.36 1.44 15.54
N PHE A 35 -10.38 2.27 15.92
CA PHE A 35 -9.07 2.31 15.26
C PHE A 35 -7.92 2.36 16.29
N PRO A 36 -7.70 1.26 17.04
CA PRO A 36 -6.53 1.11 17.91
C PRO A 36 -5.29 0.85 17.03
N GLU A 37 -4.69 1.94 16.55
CA GLU A 37 -3.52 1.92 15.69
C GLU A 37 -2.31 1.28 16.39
N VAL A 38 -1.56 0.48 15.64
CA VAL A 38 -0.35 -0.21 16.07
C VAL A 38 0.88 0.47 15.48
N GLN A 39 0.97 0.51 14.15
CA GLN A 39 2.05 1.17 13.41
C GLN A 39 1.75 1.27 11.90
N ALA A 40 2.04 2.40 11.26
CA ALA A 40 2.20 2.53 9.81
C ALA A 40 1.05 1.92 8.98
N ASN A 41 -0.19 2.35 9.26
CA ASN A 41 -1.46 1.80 8.74
C ASN A 41 -1.92 0.46 9.33
N GLU A 42 -1.20 -0.14 10.27
CA GLU A 42 -1.68 -1.32 10.99
C GLU A 42 -2.52 -0.92 12.20
N TYR A 43 -3.64 -1.60 12.41
CA TYR A 43 -4.50 -1.43 13.58
C TYR A 43 -5.00 -2.79 14.07
N ALA A 44 -5.32 -2.87 15.36
CA ALA A 44 -5.85 -4.06 15.98
C ALA A 44 -7.38 -4.19 15.75
N VAL A 45 -7.85 -5.39 15.46
CA VAL A 45 -9.28 -5.71 15.24
C VAL A 45 -9.67 -7.03 15.89
N GLY A 46 -10.96 -7.17 16.19
CA GLY A 46 -11.58 -8.42 16.62
C GLY A 46 -11.25 -8.91 18.03
N SER A 47 -11.88 -10.04 18.38
CA SER A 47 -11.65 -10.81 19.60
C SER A 47 -11.64 -12.30 19.25
N PRO A 48 -10.49 -13.01 19.31
CA PRO A 48 -9.17 -12.53 19.72
C PRO A 48 -8.60 -11.44 18.78
N ILE A 49 -7.71 -10.61 19.31
CA ILE A 49 -7.10 -9.48 18.59
C ILE A 49 -6.22 -9.98 17.44
N SER A 50 -6.39 -9.39 16.25
CA SER A 50 -5.55 -9.56 15.06
C SER A 50 -5.13 -8.21 14.49
N GLY A 51 -4.03 -8.19 13.73
CA GLY A 51 -3.63 -7.03 12.93
C GLY A 51 -4.44 -6.91 11.63
N ALA A 52 -4.75 -5.68 11.22
CA ALA A 52 -5.38 -5.32 9.97
C ALA A 52 -4.72 -4.06 9.39
N LEU A 53 -4.80 -3.87 8.06
CA LEU A 53 -4.26 -2.69 7.39
C LEU A 53 -5.38 -1.74 6.95
N ILE A 54 -5.12 -0.43 7.01
CA ILE A 54 -5.99 0.57 6.37
C ILE A 54 -6.21 0.18 4.91
N ALA A 55 -7.47 0.16 4.47
CA ALA A 55 -7.83 -0.22 3.12
C ALA A 55 -7.32 0.78 2.08
N ASP A 56 -6.86 0.29 0.93
CA ASP A 56 -6.46 1.15 -0.18
C ASP A 56 -7.65 1.55 -1.05
N ASN A 57 -7.68 2.82 -1.46
CA ASN A 57 -8.66 3.31 -2.41
C ASN A 57 -8.35 2.84 -3.84
N VAL A 58 -7.08 2.58 -4.16
CA VAL A 58 -6.66 1.79 -5.33
C VAL A 58 -5.86 0.58 -4.86
N SER A 59 -6.49 -0.60 -4.84
CA SER A 59 -5.90 -1.84 -4.30
C SER A 59 -5.59 -2.84 -5.41
N LEU A 60 -4.33 -3.21 -5.58
CA LEU A 60 -3.89 -4.19 -6.57
C LEU A 60 -3.33 -5.45 -5.92
N ARG A 61 -3.69 -6.61 -6.45
CA ARG A 61 -3.25 -7.91 -5.93
C ARG A 61 -2.69 -8.80 -7.01
N ILE A 62 -1.57 -9.47 -6.72
CA ILE A 62 -0.88 -10.38 -7.65
C ILE A 62 -0.74 -9.71 -9.04
N ALA A 63 -0.26 -8.47 -8.99
CA ALA A 63 -0.24 -7.53 -10.09
C ALA A 63 1.16 -7.49 -10.73
N LYS A 64 1.27 -7.65 -12.05
CA LYS A 64 2.57 -7.75 -12.74
C LYS A 64 2.72 -6.79 -13.90
N SER A 65 3.87 -6.13 -13.99
CA SER A 65 4.18 -5.21 -15.10
C SER A 65 3.13 -4.11 -15.26
N LEU A 66 2.58 -3.61 -14.15
CA LEU A 66 1.70 -2.47 -14.17
C LEU A 66 2.47 -1.18 -14.14
N ARG A 67 1.88 -0.12 -14.68
CA ARG A 67 2.46 1.21 -14.66
C ARG A 67 1.44 2.26 -14.25
N PHE A 68 1.71 2.98 -13.17
CA PHE A 68 1.04 4.23 -12.81
C PHE A 68 2.00 5.38 -13.14
N GLU A 69 1.62 6.21 -14.10
CA GLU A 69 2.47 7.29 -14.60
C GLU A 69 1.74 8.63 -14.59
N ARG A 70 2.27 9.62 -13.87
CA ARG A 70 1.69 10.98 -13.84
C ARG A 70 0.21 10.99 -13.45
N CYS A 71 -0.20 10.08 -12.56
CA CYS A 71 -1.52 10.07 -11.96
C CYS A 71 -1.56 10.94 -10.70
N LEU A 72 -2.75 11.37 -10.31
CA LEU A 72 -3.05 12.10 -9.08
C LEU A 72 -3.92 11.22 -8.18
N PHE A 73 -3.53 11.07 -6.91
CA PHE A 73 -4.31 10.42 -5.86
C PHE A 73 -4.65 11.48 -4.80
N THR A 74 -5.93 11.80 -4.62
CA THR A 74 -6.33 12.90 -3.73
C THR A 74 -7.75 12.81 -3.19
N HIS A 75 -8.02 13.42 -2.03
CA HIS A 75 -9.31 13.36 -1.34
C HIS A 75 -9.73 11.91 -1.04
N LEU A 76 -8.85 11.16 -0.37
CA LEU A 76 -8.98 9.72 -0.14
C LEU A 76 -9.00 9.40 1.36
N GLY A 77 -10.08 8.78 1.83
CA GLY A 77 -10.31 8.46 3.24
C GLY A 77 -9.58 7.22 3.77
N GLY A 78 -8.90 6.46 2.91
CA GLY A 78 -8.06 5.32 3.28
C GLY A 78 -6.60 5.55 2.90
N ALA A 79 -5.90 4.49 2.49
CA ALA A 79 -4.60 4.59 1.84
C ALA A 79 -4.76 4.85 0.33
N GLY A 80 -3.78 5.51 -0.30
CA GLY A 80 -3.88 5.94 -1.70
C GLY A 80 -3.82 4.77 -2.70
N LEU A 81 -2.60 4.23 -2.88
CA LEU A 81 -2.30 3.10 -3.76
C LEU A 81 -1.68 1.96 -2.96
N GLY A 82 -2.23 0.76 -3.14
CA GLY A 82 -1.78 -0.46 -2.45
C GLY A 82 -1.44 -1.58 -3.41
N PHE A 83 -0.41 -2.36 -3.05
CA PHE A 83 -0.09 -3.63 -3.67
C PHE A 83 -0.01 -4.74 -2.62
N ASP A 84 -0.84 -5.77 -2.75
CA ASP A 84 -0.90 -6.94 -1.87
C ASP A 84 -0.91 -6.57 -0.38
N THR A 85 -1.89 -5.77 0.02
CA THR A 85 -2.08 -5.18 1.37
C THR A 85 -3.33 -5.70 2.08
N ASP A 86 -4.31 -6.21 1.33
CA ASP A 86 -5.59 -6.68 1.85
C ASP A 86 -5.61 -8.21 2.08
N THR A 87 -4.99 -8.70 3.16
CA THR A 87 -4.93 -10.15 3.45
C THR A 87 -5.55 -10.52 4.80
N GLN A 88 -6.75 -10.01 5.08
CA GLN A 88 -7.58 -10.71 6.06
C GLN A 88 -8.12 -11.98 5.37
N ASN A 89 -7.68 -13.16 5.83
CA ASN A 89 -8.20 -14.51 5.52
C ASN A 89 -7.45 -15.40 4.50
N ALA A 90 -6.49 -14.90 3.72
CA ALA A 90 -5.57 -15.74 2.95
C ALA A 90 -4.32 -14.95 2.51
N PRO A 91 -3.13 -15.18 3.12
CA PRO A 91 -1.91 -14.48 2.74
C PRO A 91 -1.42 -14.98 1.38
N VAL A 92 -1.90 -14.32 0.33
CA VAL A 92 -1.38 -14.49 -1.03
C VAL A 92 -1.00 -13.11 -1.54
N ALA A 93 0.30 -12.92 -1.74
CA ALA A 93 0.88 -11.78 -2.44
C ALA A 93 1.48 -12.26 -3.77
N GLY A 94 2.08 -11.36 -4.54
CA GLY A 94 2.79 -11.73 -5.77
C GLY A 94 2.93 -10.60 -6.78
N SER A 95 2.92 -9.34 -6.32
CA SER A 95 3.02 -8.18 -7.19
C SER A 95 4.46 -7.93 -7.60
N GLN A 96 4.71 -7.96 -8.91
CA GLN A 96 6.06 -7.99 -9.46
C GLN A 96 6.27 -7.01 -10.61
N ASN A 97 7.44 -6.37 -10.64
CA ASN A 97 7.87 -5.52 -11.75
C ASN A 97 6.91 -4.36 -12.06
N ASN A 98 6.24 -3.82 -11.05
CA ASN A 98 5.34 -2.68 -11.20
C ASN A 98 6.11 -1.37 -11.12
N VAL A 99 5.65 -0.35 -11.86
CA VAL A 99 6.28 0.97 -11.94
C VAL A 99 5.31 2.04 -11.47
N ILE A 100 5.69 2.77 -10.44
CA ILE A 100 4.97 3.92 -9.90
C ILE A 100 5.86 5.13 -10.15
N LEU A 101 5.59 5.87 -11.23
CA LEU A 101 6.45 6.90 -11.77
C LEU A 101 5.75 8.27 -11.87
N GLY A 102 6.34 9.31 -11.28
CA GLY A 102 5.91 10.68 -11.57
C GLY A 102 4.52 11.03 -11.06
N ASN A 103 3.97 10.28 -10.10
CA ASN A 103 2.62 10.48 -9.58
C ASN A 103 2.62 11.50 -8.43
N THR A 104 1.46 12.08 -8.16
CA THR A 104 1.23 12.93 -7.00
C THR A 104 0.24 12.27 -6.04
N PHE A 105 0.60 12.23 -4.76
CA PHE A 105 -0.24 11.75 -3.67
C PHE A 105 -0.43 12.88 -2.67
N THR A 106 -1.67 13.33 -2.47
CA THR A 106 -1.95 14.44 -1.56
C THR A 106 -3.38 14.46 -1.05
N ASP A 107 -3.60 14.93 0.17
CA ASP A 107 -4.92 14.89 0.84
C ASP A 107 -5.48 13.46 0.91
N ILE A 108 -4.76 12.62 1.66
CA ILE A 108 -5.06 11.21 1.87
C ILE A 108 -5.02 10.95 3.38
N SER A 109 -6.07 10.38 3.94
CA SER A 109 -6.20 10.14 5.38
C SER A 109 -5.14 9.20 5.93
N GLY A 110 -4.79 8.14 5.18
CA GLY A 110 -3.70 7.19 5.50
C GLY A 110 -2.44 7.40 4.65
N SER A 111 -1.63 6.35 4.50
CA SER A 111 -0.45 6.40 3.62
C SER A 111 -0.77 6.71 2.16
N GLY A 112 0.14 7.42 1.49
CA GLY A 112 0.01 7.68 0.05
C GLY A 112 0.20 6.40 -0.77
N LEU A 113 1.23 5.63 -0.45
CA LEU A 113 1.56 4.38 -1.12
C LEU A 113 1.92 3.31 -0.09
N GLN A 114 1.40 2.09 -0.27
CA GLN A 114 1.81 0.94 0.52
C GLN A 114 1.98 -0.33 -0.32
N MET A 115 2.92 -1.19 0.07
CA MET A 115 3.21 -2.45 -0.63
C MET A 115 3.59 -3.55 0.35
N GLY A 116 2.98 -4.72 0.15
CA GLY A 116 3.18 -5.89 0.96
C GLY A 116 2.26 -5.93 2.18
N GLU A 117 1.99 -7.15 2.59
CA GLU A 117 1.08 -7.51 3.67
C GLU A 117 1.83 -7.88 4.95
N LEU A 118 1.10 -8.32 5.98
CA LEU A 118 1.59 -8.52 7.35
C LEU A 118 2.19 -9.90 7.63
N TRP A 119 1.81 -10.93 6.86
CA TRP A 119 1.96 -12.33 7.27
C TRP A 119 2.94 -13.15 6.40
N LEU A 120 3.06 -12.87 5.10
CA LEU A 120 3.90 -13.64 4.18
C LEU A 120 5.35 -13.10 4.08
N ALA A 121 6.13 -13.34 5.14
CA ALA A 121 7.50 -12.83 5.24
C ALA A 121 8.50 -13.50 4.28
N ASN A 122 8.40 -14.82 4.08
CA ASN A 122 9.37 -15.60 3.31
C ASN A 122 8.70 -16.70 2.46
N PRO A 123 7.94 -16.33 1.42
CA PRO A 123 7.31 -17.32 0.55
C PRO A 123 8.36 -18.14 -0.20
N THR A 124 8.18 -19.47 -0.18
CA THR A 124 9.02 -20.41 -0.94
C THR A 124 8.65 -20.46 -2.42
N ASP A 125 7.39 -20.18 -2.76
CA ASP A 125 6.96 -19.99 -4.14
C ASP A 125 7.35 -18.60 -4.64
N ALA A 126 8.26 -18.53 -5.61
CA ALA A 126 8.73 -17.28 -6.21
C ALA A 126 7.59 -16.43 -6.80
N ARG A 127 6.44 -17.02 -7.14
CA ARG A 127 5.27 -16.27 -7.63
C ARG A 127 4.59 -15.45 -6.54
N GLN A 128 4.78 -15.81 -5.28
CA GLN A 128 4.22 -15.10 -4.13
C GLN A 128 5.12 -13.97 -3.61
N GLN A 129 6.35 -13.85 -4.13
CA GLN A 129 7.26 -12.79 -3.76
C GLN A 129 6.82 -11.47 -4.40
N ASN A 130 6.62 -10.44 -3.58
CA ASN A 130 6.62 -9.08 -4.07
C ASN A 130 8.05 -8.72 -4.46
N THR A 131 8.31 -8.42 -5.74
CA THR A 131 9.69 -8.19 -6.19
C THR A 131 9.83 -7.31 -7.42
N GLY A 132 10.96 -6.61 -7.52
CA GLY A 132 11.34 -5.84 -8.72
C GLY A 132 10.47 -4.60 -8.97
N ASN A 133 9.73 -4.12 -7.96
CA ASN A 133 8.88 -2.95 -8.08
C ASN A 133 9.72 -1.66 -8.02
N ASN A 134 9.34 -0.64 -8.79
CA ASN A 134 10.05 0.62 -8.86
C ASN A 134 9.13 1.80 -8.53
N ILE A 135 9.47 2.53 -7.47
CA ILE A 135 8.78 3.72 -7.00
C ILE A 135 9.72 4.90 -7.21
N GLN A 136 9.47 5.67 -8.26
CA GLN A 136 10.40 6.72 -8.69
C GLN A 136 9.74 8.03 -9.05
N ASP A 137 10.42 9.15 -8.77
CA ASP A 137 10.03 10.51 -9.17
C ASP A 137 8.61 10.91 -8.73
N ASN A 138 8.07 10.31 -7.66
CA ASN A 138 6.75 10.67 -7.15
C ASN A 138 6.84 11.83 -6.14
N TYR A 139 5.77 12.63 -6.08
CA TYR A 139 5.59 13.68 -5.09
C TYR A 139 4.50 13.28 -4.09
N ILE A 140 4.87 13.12 -2.82
CA ILE A 140 3.98 12.69 -1.75
C ILE A 140 3.95 13.78 -0.69
N THR A 141 2.80 14.44 -0.53
CA THR A 141 2.67 15.54 0.42
C THR A 141 1.28 15.67 1.01
N ASN A 142 1.16 16.10 2.27
CA ASN A 142 -0.13 16.23 2.96
C ASN A 142 -0.95 14.92 2.90
N VAL A 143 -0.27 13.79 2.95
CA VAL A 143 -0.87 12.48 3.21
C VAL A 143 -0.78 12.22 4.71
N VAL A 144 -1.43 11.15 5.19
CA VAL A 144 -1.57 10.93 6.64
C VAL A 144 -2.40 12.07 7.28
N ALA A 145 -3.49 12.47 6.62
CA ALA A 145 -4.30 13.61 7.04
C ALA A 145 -5.13 13.33 8.30
N GLU A 146 -5.44 12.07 8.60
CA GLU A 146 -6.29 11.69 9.73
C GLU A 146 -5.65 10.57 10.59
N TYR A 147 -5.02 9.57 9.96
CA TYR A 147 -4.45 8.42 10.68
C TYR A 147 -2.95 8.64 10.97
N PHE A 148 -2.64 9.48 11.94
CA PHE A 148 -1.28 10.03 12.18
C PHE A 148 -0.14 9.02 12.45
N GLY A 149 -0.44 7.76 12.74
CA GLY A 149 0.56 6.69 12.81
C GLY A 149 1.03 6.16 11.44
N ALA A 150 0.36 6.54 10.35
CA ALA A 150 0.74 6.18 8.99
C ALA A 150 1.99 6.92 8.49
N VAL A 151 2.49 6.51 7.33
CA VAL A 151 3.71 7.04 6.71
C VAL A 151 3.47 7.43 5.26
N GLY A 152 4.38 8.17 4.63
CA GLY A 152 4.24 8.56 3.22
C GLY A 152 4.26 7.36 2.26
N ILE A 153 5.33 6.57 2.34
CA ILE A 153 5.51 5.30 1.62
C ILE A 153 5.76 4.19 2.65
N MET A 154 4.90 3.16 2.66
CA MET A 154 5.06 1.99 3.51
C MET A 154 5.42 0.75 2.69
N ILE A 155 6.62 0.20 2.90
CA ILE A 155 7.05 -1.03 2.24
C ILE A 155 7.28 -2.13 3.29
N ARG A 156 6.51 -3.22 3.19
CA ARG A 156 6.63 -4.41 4.04
C ARG A 156 7.45 -5.49 3.33
N TYR A 157 6.95 -6.73 3.29
CA TYR A 157 7.63 -7.85 2.67
C TYR A 157 7.71 -7.70 1.15
N THR A 158 8.87 -7.24 0.69
CA THR A 158 9.25 -7.16 -0.71
C THR A 158 10.75 -7.41 -0.87
N GLN A 159 11.16 -7.80 -2.07
CA GLN A 159 12.55 -7.97 -2.46
C GLN A 159 12.87 -7.12 -3.69
N ASN A 160 14.10 -6.65 -3.84
CA ASN A 160 14.53 -5.90 -5.03
C ASN A 160 13.59 -4.72 -5.42
N THR A 161 12.89 -4.13 -4.44
CA THR A 161 12.07 -2.95 -4.69
C THR A 161 12.94 -1.71 -4.55
N THR A 162 12.87 -0.83 -5.54
CA THR A 162 13.65 0.41 -5.56
C THR A 162 12.75 1.61 -5.26
N ILE A 163 13.19 2.47 -4.35
CA ILE A 163 12.56 3.74 -4.04
C ILE A 163 13.59 4.83 -4.32
N THR A 164 13.43 5.59 -5.40
CA THR A 164 14.47 6.52 -5.87
C THR A 164 13.87 7.85 -6.30
N HIS A 165 14.55 8.96 -5.99
CA HIS A 165 14.17 10.30 -6.46
C HIS A 165 12.72 10.74 -6.14
N ASN A 166 12.11 10.22 -5.07
CA ASN A 166 10.80 10.70 -4.63
C ASN A 166 10.98 11.89 -3.68
N GLU A 167 10.06 12.84 -3.73
CA GLU A 167 9.95 13.93 -2.76
C GLU A 167 8.80 13.61 -1.80
N VAL A 168 9.10 13.52 -0.50
CA VAL A 168 8.14 13.16 0.56
C VAL A 168 8.20 14.24 1.64
N THR A 169 7.16 15.05 1.76
CA THR A 169 7.18 16.28 2.57
C THR A 169 5.82 16.63 3.18
N ASN A 170 5.79 17.40 4.26
CA ASN A 170 4.58 17.78 5.01
C ASN A 170 3.77 16.56 5.50
N LEU A 171 4.41 15.71 6.31
CA LEU A 171 3.77 14.57 6.98
C LEU A 171 3.92 14.73 8.50
N PRO A 172 2.95 14.27 9.28
CA PRO A 172 3.03 14.29 10.75
C PRO A 172 3.99 13.24 11.33
N TYR A 173 4.40 12.26 10.53
CA TYR A 173 5.27 11.16 10.95
C TYR A 173 6.34 10.83 9.89
N SER A 174 6.75 9.56 9.78
CA SER A 174 7.86 9.15 8.92
C SER A 174 7.52 9.28 7.43
N GLY A 175 8.46 9.78 6.62
CA GLY A 175 8.28 9.88 5.17
C GLY A 175 8.25 8.51 4.48
N ILE A 176 9.25 7.67 4.76
CA ILE A 176 9.38 6.33 4.20
C ILE A 176 9.66 5.36 5.34
N ALA A 177 8.89 4.28 5.42
CA ALA A 177 9.19 3.14 6.28
C ALA A 177 9.38 1.89 5.43
N TYR A 178 10.43 1.13 5.74
CA TYR A 178 10.79 -0.10 5.05
C TYR A 178 10.99 -1.22 6.06
N GLY A 179 10.35 -2.35 5.82
CA GLY A 179 10.30 -3.49 6.73
C GLY A 179 9.13 -3.37 7.73
N LEU A 180 8.90 -4.47 8.44
CA LEU A 180 7.91 -4.57 9.50
C LEU A 180 8.64 -4.99 10.78
N ILE A 181 8.44 -4.24 11.87
CA ILE A 181 8.94 -4.63 13.19
C ILE A 181 7.94 -5.65 13.75
N GLY A 182 8.29 -6.95 13.73
CA GLY A 182 7.39 -7.93 14.35
C GLY A 182 7.56 -9.41 14.01
N ASN A 183 8.41 -9.80 13.05
CA ASN A 183 8.57 -11.23 12.77
C ASN A 183 9.97 -11.74 13.16
N PRO A 184 10.10 -12.38 14.34
CA PRO A 184 11.28 -13.17 14.64
C PRO A 184 11.21 -14.46 13.82
N SER A 185 12.18 -14.63 12.92
CA SER A 185 12.62 -15.90 12.33
C SER A 185 11.56 -16.83 11.72
#